data_AF-A0A6G1KJ88-F1
#
_entry.id   AF-A0A6G1KJ88-F1
#
_cell.length_a   1.000
_cell.length_b   1.000
_cell.length_c   1.000
_cell.angle_alpha   90.00
_cell.angle_beta   90.00
_cell.angle_gamma   90.00
#
_symmetry.space_group_name_H-M   'P 1'
#
loop_
_entity.id
_entity.type
_entity.pdbx_description
1 polymer ?
#
loop_
_entity_poly.entity_id
_entity_poly.type
_entity_poly.pdbx_seq_one_letter_code
_entity_poly.pdbx_strand_id
1 'polypeptide(L)'
;MGHYFEGCMVQVDSYYWHMHTRGYSPATFDMFRRGRTHSVSCRPCQALLEPLYYITLPGEVFLHPMIKEAEDTATVITFLHNDILPCRKEQAESKAIPHNTIHVLIRERGYALQEAFDFSGELLK
;
A
#
# COMPACT_ATOMS: atom_id res chain seq x y z
N MET A 1 1.61 -13.03 8.71
CA MET A 1 1.05 -12.01 9.62
C MET A 1 2.08 -11.01 10.15
N GLY A 2 3.32 -11.41 10.51
CA GLY A 2 4.33 -10.47 11.05
C GLY A 2 4.54 -9.19 10.22
N HIS A 3 4.82 -9.33 8.92
CA HIS A 3 4.99 -8.17 8.02
C HIS A 3 3.79 -7.23 7.98
N TYR A 4 2.56 -7.76 8.04
CA TYR A 4 1.36 -6.91 8.06
C TYR A 4 1.35 -5.98 9.27
N PHE A 5 1.63 -6.53 10.46
CA PHE A 5 1.70 -5.72 11.68
C PHE A 5 2.86 -4.71 11.64
N GLU A 6 4.02 -5.08 11.09
CA GLU A 6 5.12 -4.14 10.85
C GLU A 6 4.67 -2.97 9.95
N GLY A 7 3.95 -3.27 8.86
CA GLY A 7 3.40 -2.24 7.97
C GLY A 7 2.39 -1.33 8.68
N CYS A 8 1.52 -1.87 9.52
CA CYS A 8 0.59 -1.07 10.33
C CYS A 8 1.32 -0.17 11.32
N MET A 9 2.37 -0.65 11.98
CA MET A 9 3.18 0.17 12.89
C MET A 9 3.82 1.35 12.17
N VAL A 10 4.35 1.15 10.97
CA VAL A 10 4.88 2.24 10.13
C VAL A 10 3.80 3.29 9.81
N GLN A 11 2.56 2.88 9.56
CA GLN A 11 1.45 3.81 9.33
C GLN A 11 1.08 4.61 10.59
N VAL A 12 1.06 3.95 11.76
CA VAL A 12 0.81 4.61 13.05
C VAL A 12 1.88 5.67 13.33
N ASP A 13 3.16 5.31 13.16
CA ASP A 13 4.27 6.24 13.33
C ASP A 13 4.14 7.42 12.36
N SER A 14 3.89 7.14 11.07
CA SER A 14 3.73 8.19 10.06
C SER A 14 2.57 9.15 10.38
N TYR A 15 1.48 8.64 10.96
CA TYR A 15 0.36 9.46 11.40
C TYR A 15 0.71 10.30 12.62
N TYR A 16 1.38 9.71 13.62
CA TYR A 16 1.84 10.40 14.81
C TYR A 16 2.76 11.59 14.46
N TRP A 17 3.75 11.37 13.59
CA TRP A 17 4.66 12.44 13.14
C TRP A 17 3.90 13.56 12.41
N HIS A 18 2.99 13.19 11.50
CA HIS A 18 2.16 14.15 10.76
C HIS A 18 1.34 15.05 11.69
N MET A 19 0.68 14.48 12.71
CA MET A 19 -0.19 15.21 13.63
C MET A 19 0.59 16.06 14.65
N HIS A 20 1.66 15.51 15.25
CA HIS A 20 2.28 16.13 16.43
C HIS A 20 3.47 17.02 16.12
N THR A 21 4.18 16.78 15.03
CA THR A 21 5.40 17.55 14.70
C THR A 21 5.20 18.52 13.54
N ARG A 22 4.02 18.49 12.90
CA ARG A 22 3.75 19.16 11.60
C ARG A 22 4.76 18.79 10.50
N GLY A 23 5.52 17.71 10.72
CA GLY A 23 6.50 17.16 9.81
C GLY A 23 6.03 15.82 9.27
N TYR A 24 6.59 15.42 8.15
CA TYR A 24 6.40 14.09 7.60
C TYR A 24 7.63 13.24 7.88
N SER A 25 7.45 11.93 8.04
CA SER A 25 8.57 11.00 7.90
C SER A 25 9.24 11.26 6.53
N PRO A 26 10.59 11.34 6.45
CA PRO A 26 11.34 11.59 5.22
C PRO A 26 11.29 10.41 4.23
N ALA A 27 10.30 9.54 4.35
CA ALA A 27 10.09 8.40 3.48
C ALA A 27 9.90 8.87 2.03
N THR A 28 10.79 8.43 1.15
CA THR A 28 10.60 8.55 -0.31
C THR A 28 9.35 7.77 -0.72
N PHE A 29 8.84 8.04 -1.93
CA PHE A 29 7.74 7.26 -2.48
C PHE A 29 8.02 5.74 -2.45
N ASP A 30 9.26 5.32 -2.73
CA ASP A 30 9.65 3.91 -2.70
C ASP A 30 9.64 3.31 -1.29
N MET A 31 10.09 4.07 -0.28
CA MET A 31 10.00 3.63 1.12
C MET A 31 8.55 3.49 1.56
N PHE A 32 7.71 4.47 1.22
CA PHE A 32 6.27 4.41 1.46
C PHE A 32 5.66 3.17 0.77
N ARG A 33 5.94 2.95 -0.50
CA ARG A 33 5.41 1.82 -1.29
C ARG A 33 5.74 0.47 -0.66
N ARG A 34 6.99 0.28 -0.20
CA ARG A 34 7.41 -0.95 0.50
C ARG A 34 6.66 -1.17 1.82
N GLY A 35 6.45 -0.12 2.60
CA GLY A 35 5.63 -0.19 3.82
C GLY A 35 4.16 -0.49 3.50
N ARG A 36 3.65 0.12 2.42
CA ARG A 36 2.26 0.00 2.00
C ARG A 36 1.90 -1.41 1.50
N THR A 37 2.81 -2.09 0.81
CA THR A 37 2.63 -3.50 0.41
C THR A 37 2.43 -4.42 1.60
N HIS A 38 2.97 -4.07 2.76
CA HIS A 38 2.74 -4.81 3.99
C HIS A 38 1.42 -4.44 4.66
N SER A 39 1.03 -3.16 4.69
CA SER A 39 -0.16 -2.69 5.43
C SER A 39 -1.49 -2.85 4.69
N VAL A 40 -1.49 -3.16 3.38
CA VAL A 40 -2.73 -3.32 2.58
C VAL A 40 -3.46 -4.65 2.80
N SER A 41 -3.08 -5.43 3.82
CA SER A 41 -3.68 -6.72 4.22
C SER A 41 -3.83 -7.79 3.12
N CYS A 42 -3.32 -7.56 1.90
CA CYS A 42 -3.45 -8.49 0.78
C CYS A 42 -2.77 -9.84 1.06
N ARG A 43 -1.54 -9.82 1.61
CA ARG A 43 -0.79 -11.04 1.98
C ARG A 43 -1.55 -11.93 2.99
N PRO A 44 -2.09 -11.39 4.11
CA PRO A 44 -3.03 -12.12 4.96
C PRO A 44 -4.23 -12.71 4.21
N CYS A 45 -4.88 -11.95 3.32
CA CYS A 45 -6.03 -12.42 2.56
C CYS A 45 -5.68 -13.54 1.57
N GLN A 46 -4.52 -13.46 0.91
CA GLN A 46 -4.02 -14.49 0.01
C GLN A 46 -3.77 -15.81 0.74
N ALA A 47 -3.25 -15.76 1.97
CA ALA A 47 -3.06 -16.95 2.81
C ALA A 47 -4.38 -17.66 3.18
N LEU A 48 -5.53 -16.99 3.05
CA LEU A 48 -6.84 -17.60 3.28
C LEU A 48 -7.40 -18.32 2.05
N LEU A 49 -6.76 -18.23 0.88
CA LEU A 49 -7.26 -18.87 -0.35
C LEU A 49 -7.25 -20.40 -0.25
N GLU A 50 -6.18 -20.99 0.27
CA GLU A 50 -6.08 -22.45 0.44
C GLU A 50 -7.23 -23.04 1.27
N PRO A 51 -7.48 -22.57 2.51
CA PRO A 51 -8.60 -23.09 3.30
C PRO A 51 -9.97 -22.70 2.73
N LEU A 52 -10.11 -21.56 2.05
CA LEU A 52 -11.39 -21.13 1.47
C LEU A 52 -11.82 -22.01 0.29
N TYR A 53 -10.86 -22.41 -0.55
CA TYR A 53 -11.12 -23.21 -1.75
C TYR A 53 -10.87 -24.71 -1.55
N TYR A 54 -10.53 -25.14 -0.33
CA TYR A 54 -10.19 -26.53 0.00
C TYR A 54 -9.06 -27.07 -0.90
N ILE A 55 -8.08 -26.23 -1.19
CA ILE A 55 -6.88 -26.59 -1.94
C ILE A 55 -5.67 -26.63 -1.00
N THR A 56 -4.65 -27.41 -1.37
CA THR A 56 -3.36 -27.42 -0.67
C THR A 56 -2.28 -27.42 -1.74
N LEU A 57 -1.61 -26.28 -1.90
CA LEU A 57 -0.51 -26.12 -2.84
C LEU A 57 0.75 -26.75 -2.23
N PRO A 58 1.47 -27.59 -2.98
CA PRO A 58 2.80 -28.03 -2.57
C PRO A 58 3.73 -26.81 -2.39
N GLY A 59 4.67 -26.92 -1.44
CA GLY A 59 5.56 -25.81 -1.11
C GLY A 59 6.37 -25.31 -2.30
N GLU A 60 6.82 -26.21 -3.17
CA GLU A 60 7.52 -25.89 -4.40
C GLU A 60 6.67 -25.12 -5.42
N VAL A 61 5.36 -25.36 -5.45
CA VAL A 61 4.42 -24.62 -6.28
C VAL A 61 4.17 -23.24 -5.67
N PHE A 62 3.95 -23.17 -4.36
CA PHE A 62 3.74 -21.91 -3.66
C PHE A 62 4.97 -20.99 -3.74
N LEU A 63 6.17 -21.55 -3.73
CA LEU A 63 7.45 -20.83 -3.87
C LEU A 63 7.85 -20.59 -5.33
N HIS A 64 7.08 -21.07 -6.30
CA HIS A 64 7.39 -20.86 -7.71
C HIS A 64 7.43 -19.36 -8.02
N PRO A 65 8.44 -18.85 -8.76
CA PRO A 65 8.62 -17.42 -9.01
C PRO A 65 7.38 -16.74 -9.58
N MET A 66 6.69 -17.37 -10.52
CA MET A 66 5.45 -16.83 -11.10
C MET A 66 4.32 -16.68 -10.08
N ILE A 67 4.22 -17.56 -9.09
CA ILE A 67 3.22 -17.44 -8.03
C ILE A 67 3.57 -16.27 -7.12
N LYS A 68 4.85 -16.11 -6.76
CA LYS A 68 5.31 -14.96 -5.97
C LYS A 68 5.11 -13.63 -6.67
N GLU A 69 5.43 -13.57 -7.96
CA GLU A 69 5.19 -12.40 -8.79
C GLU A 69 3.69 -12.08 -8.89
N ALA A 70 2.82 -13.09 -9.03
CA ALA A 70 1.38 -12.89 -9.03
C ALA A 70 0.87 -12.36 -7.67
N GLU A 71 1.37 -12.90 -6.55
CA GLU A 71 1.01 -12.41 -5.21
C GLU A 71 1.45 -10.95 -4.98
N ASP A 72 2.66 -10.61 -5.40
CA ASP A 72 3.20 -9.24 -5.33
C ASP A 72 2.41 -8.29 -6.22
N THR A 73 2.13 -8.68 -7.46
CA THR A 73 1.35 -7.88 -8.41
C THR A 73 -0.05 -7.64 -7.90
N ALA A 74 -0.73 -8.67 -7.40
CA ALA A 74 -2.05 -8.53 -6.78
C ALA A 74 -2.01 -7.59 -5.56
N THR A 75 -0.95 -7.65 -4.74
CA THR A 75 -0.74 -6.74 -3.61
C THR A 75 -0.60 -5.29 -4.10
N VAL A 76 0.18 -5.06 -5.16
CA VAL A 76 0.40 -3.74 -5.76
C VAL A 76 -0.89 -3.13 -6.27
N ILE A 77 -1.63 -3.89 -7.10
CA ILE A 77 -2.92 -3.47 -7.64
C ILE A 77 -3.91 -3.15 -6.51
N THR A 78 -3.98 -4.02 -5.50
CA THR A 78 -4.89 -3.83 -4.36
C THR A 78 -4.61 -2.53 -3.62
N PHE A 79 -3.33 -2.22 -3.34
CA PHE A 79 -3.02 -0.98 -2.62
C PHE A 79 -3.28 0.26 -3.47
N LEU A 80 -2.94 0.23 -4.77
CA LEU A 80 -3.16 1.38 -5.64
C LEU A 80 -4.64 1.69 -5.77
N HIS A 81 -5.49 0.68 -5.96
CA HIS A 81 -6.94 0.88 -5.94
C HIS A 81 -7.45 1.37 -4.58
N ASN A 82 -6.92 0.84 -3.48
CA ASN A 82 -7.31 1.27 -2.13
C ASN A 82 -6.89 2.72 -1.84
N ASP A 83 -5.82 3.22 -2.45
CA ASP A 83 -5.40 4.61 -2.27
C ASP A 83 -6.11 5.57 -3.26
N ILE A 84 -6.37 5.14 -4.50
CA ILE A 84 -6.97 5.97 -5.57
C ILE A 84 -8.47 6.18 -5.35
N LEU A 85 -9.23 5.10 -5.14
CA LEU A 85 -10.71 5.15 -5.15
C LEU A 85 -11.30 6.00 -4.01
N PRO A 86 -10.87 5.83 -2.74
CA PRO A 86 -11.38 6.65 -1.64
C PRO A 86 -10.60 7.95 -1.44
N CYS A 87 -9.58 8.28 -2.25
CA CYS A 87 -8.69 9.43 -2.03
C CYS A 87 -9.44 10.74 -1.71
N ARG A 88 -10.53 11.03 -2.44
CA ARG A 88 -11.32 12.26 -2.23
C ARG A 88 -12.03 12.27 -0.87
N LYS A 89 -12.56 11.12 -0.44
CA LYS A 89 -13.19 10.96 0.86
C LYS A 89 -12.14 11.13 1.98
N GLU A 90 -11.00 10.47 1.83
CA GLU A 90 -9.89 10.54 2.79
C GLU A 90 -9.34 11.96 2.97
N GLN A 91 -9.19 12.71 1.87
CA GLN A 91 -8.81 14.12 1.91
C GLN A 91 -9.84 14.99 2.64
N ALA A 92 -11.13 14.74 2.44
CA ALA A 92 -12.21 15.49 3.07
C ALA A 92 -12.32 15.24 4.58
N GLU A 93 -12.14 13.98 5.01
CA GLU A 93 -12.32 13.57 6.42
C GLU A 93 -11.11 13.91 7.30
N SER A 94 -9.89 13.84 6.78
CA SER A 94 -8.67 13.92 7.59
C SER A 94 -7.73 15.07 7.23
N LYS A 95 -8.09 15.95 6.28
CA LYS A 95 -7.25 17.02 5.67
C LYS A 95 -5.98 16.53 4.96
N ALA A 96 -5.37 15.43 5.39
CA ALA A 96 -4.30 14.69 4.75
C ALA A 96 -4.15 13.30 5.41
N ILE A 97 -4.06 12.25 4.60
CA ILE A 97 -3.68 10.93 5.09
C ILE A 97 -2.21 10.68 4.70
N PRO A 98 -1.27 10.60 5.67
CA PRO A 98 0.16 10.45 5.36
C PRO A 98 0.53 9.08 4.79
N HIS A 99 -0.45 8.17 4.70
CA HIS A 99 -0.31 6.82 4.18
C HIS A 99 -1.17 6.56 2.92
N ASN A 100 -1.36 7.59 2.08
CA ASN A 100 -2.01 7.49 0.77
C ASN A 100 -1.02 7.87 -0.36
N THR A 101 -0.94 7.06 -1.42
CA THR A 101 -0.09 7.26 -2.61
C THR A 101 -0.19 8.67 -3.19
N ILE A 102 -1.39 9.19 -3.40
CA ILE A 102 -1.62 10.52 -3.99
C ILE A 102 -1.03 11.60 -3.09
N HIS A 103 -1.24 11.49 -1.79
CA HIS A 103 -0.72 12.44 -0.82
C HIS A 103 0.81 12.41 -0.75
N VAL A 104 1.42 11.21 -0.78
CA VAL A 104 2.88 11.06 -0.77
C VAL A 104 3.51 11.65 -2.03
N LEU A 105 2.92 11.43 -3.21
CA LEU A 105 3.44 11.98 -4.47
C LEU A 105 3.41 13.51 -4.53
N ILE A 106 2.30 14.11 -4.09
CA ILE A 106 2.18 15.58 -4.00
C ILE A 106 3.26 16.13 -3.06
N ARG A 107 3.43 15.51 -1.89
CA ARG A 107 4.39 15.97 -0.87
C ARG A 107 5.85 15.78 -1.31
N GLU A 108 6.20 14.60 -1.81
CA GLU A 108 7.59 14.20 -2.09
C GLU A 108 8.09 14.72 -3.44
N ARG A 109 7.22 14.75 -4.46
CA ARG A 109 7.59 15.12 -5.84
C ARG A 109 7.05 16.48 -6.27
N GLY A 110 6.21 17.12 -5.46
CA GLY A 110 5.59 18.39 -5.80
C GLY A 110 4.54 18.30 -6.91
N TYR A 111 4.03 17.10 -7.19
CA TYR A 111 3.02 16.88 -8.21
C TYR A 111 1.73 17.64 -7.90
N ALA A 112 1.07 18.15 -8.93
CA ALA A 112 -0.33 18.54 -8.84
C ALA A 112 -1.21 17.31 -8.62
N LEU A 113 -2.45 17.53 -8.16
CA LEU A 113 -3.38 16.44 -7.86
C LEU A 113 -3.58 15.49 -9.06
N GLN A 114 -3.81 16.05 -10.25
CA GLN A 114 -4.01 15.25 -11.46
C GLN A 114 -2.74 14.49 -11.86
N GLU A 115 -1.56 15.11 -11.77
CA GLU A 115 -0.28 14.45 -12.07
C GLU A 115 -0.02 13.25 -11.13
N ALA A 116 -0.42 13.37 -9.86
CA ALA A 116 -0.35 12.27 -8.91
C ALA A 116 -1.32 11.12 -9.26
N PHE A 117 -2.53 11.42 -9.74
CA PHE A 117 -3.45 10.40 -10.25
C PHE A 117 -2.93 9.75 -11.53
N ASP A 118 -2.43 10.53 -12.47
CA ASP A 118 -1.91 10.04 -13.75
C ASP A 118 -0.71 9.10 -13.50
N PHE A 119 0.25 9.52 -12.69
CA PHE A 119 1.38 8.67 -12.29
C PHE A 119 0.92 7.37 -11.62
N SER A 120 -0.05 7.45 -10.70
CA SER A 120 -0.59 6.26 -10.03
C SER A 120 -1.35 5.34 -11.00
N GLY A 121 -1.99 5.91 -12.02
CA GLY A 121 -2.63 5.17 -13.11
C GLY A 121 -1.63 4.47 -14.02
N GLU A 122 -0.46 5.08 -14.30
CA GLU A 122 0.62 4.42 -15.02
C GLU A 122 1.22 3.25 -14.23
N LEU A 123 1.24 3.30 -12.89
CA LEU A 123 1.67 2.17 -12.06
C LEU A 123 0.71 0.97 -12.08
N LEU A 124 -0.53 1.16 -12.55
CA LEU A 124 -1.54 0.10 -12.69
C LEU A 124 -1.53 -0.59 -14.06
N LYS A 125 -0.80 -0.05 -15.05
CA LYS A 125 -0.70 -0.59 -16.40
C LYS A 125 0.43 -1.62 -16.51
#